data_AF-A0AAU9XBG9-F1
#
_entry.id   AF-A0AAU9XBG9-F1
#
_cell.length_a   1.000
_cell.length_b   1.000
_cell.length_c   1.000
_cell.angle_alpha   90.00
_cell.angle_beta   90.00
_cell.angle_gamma   90.00
#
_symmetry.space_group_name_H-M   'P 1'
#
loop_
_entity.id
_entity.type
_entity.pdbx_description
1 polymer ?
#
loop_
_entity_poly.entity_id
_entity_poly.type
_entity_poly.pdbx_seq_one_letter_code
_entity_poly.pdbx_strand_id
1 'polypeptide(L)'
;IIVQDILKEVDPEGCQLRKAHRLKRRTHHCLGPNDTWHIDGYDKLKPFGFPIHGAIDGFSWKILWLEVTRSNNSPDNTVTYFLSTVKELKGCPRQLITDLGTESGLAALMHGSTWWRNFFQDLELEGVLYSSSELSMECLWNCFAPVIQNDPDIIKEHRNSHRIRKSRHKTVPGRLIHYSTCLSFMGLLETFC
;
A
#
# COMPACT_ATOMS: atom_id res chain seq x y z
N ILE A 1 -7.55 8.75 -20.53
CA ILE A 1 -8.62 8.56 -21.53
C ILE A 1 -8.55 7.15 -22.13
N ILE A 2 -7.41 6.70 -22.68
CA ILE A 2 -7.26 5.35 -23.30
C ILE A 2 -7.63 4.17 -22.37
N VAL A 3 -7.14 4.14 -21.13
CA VAL A 3 -7.40 3.02 -20.19
C VAL A 3 -8.89 2.88 -19.86
N GLN A 4 -9.59 4.00 -19.74
CA GLN A 4 -11.00 4.00 -19.36
C GLN A 4 -11.90 3.53 -20.51
N ASP A 5 -11.47 3.71 -21.76
CA ASP A 5 -12.20 3.25 -22.92
C ASP A 5 -11.94 1.75 -23.17
N ILE A 6 -10.70 1.27 -22.99
CA ILE A 6 -10.38 -0.17 -23.00
C ILE A 6 -11.16 -0.91 -21.90
N LEU A 7 -11.25 -0.35 -20.68
CA LEU A 7 -12.01 -0.97 -19.59
C LEU A 7 -13.52 -1.04 -19.88
N LYS A 8 -14.08 -0.08 -20.62
CA LYS A 8 -15.48 -0.16 -21.06
C LYS A 8 -15.70 -1.24 -22.11
N GLU A 9 -14.68 -1.57 -22.90
CA GLU A 9 -14.74 -2.63 -23.90
C GLU A 9 -14.58 -4.02 -23.26
N VAL A 10 -13.64 -4.15 -22.32
CA VAL A 10 -13.31 -5.42 -21.65
C VAL A 10 -14.30 -5.77 -20.53
N ASP A 11 -14.80 -4.78 -19.78
CA ASP A 11 -15.71 -4.95 -18.64
C ASP A 11 -16.79 -3.86 -18.61
N PRO A 12 -17.69 -3.81 -19.62
CA PRO A 12 -18.75 -2.80 -19.71
C PRO A 12 -19.69 -2.84 -18.51
N GLU A 13 -20.02 -4.04 -18.03
CA GLU A 13 -20.88 -4.24 -16.86
C GLU A 13 -20.23 -3.72 -15.58
N GLY A 14 -18.97 -4.05 -15.31
CA GLY A 14 -18.25 -3.53 -14.15
C GLY A 14 -18.02 -2.02 -14.24
N CYS A 15 -17.82 -1.45 -15.43
CA CYS A 15 -17.79 0.01 -15.63
C CYS A 15 -19.14 0.67 -15.29
N GLN A 16 -20.26 0.09 -15.72
CA GLN A 16 -21.60 0.60 -15.38
C GLN A 16 -21.89 0.46 -13.88
N LEU A 17 -21.51 -0.66 -13.26
CA LEU A 17 -21.68 -0.88 -11.83
C LEU A 17 -20.84 0.09 -10.99
N ARG A 18 -19.61 0.40 -11.40
CA ARG A 18 -18.75 1.42 -10.76
C ARG A 18 -19.38 2.82 -10.89
N LYS A 19 -19.89 3.19 -12.08
CA LYS A 19 -20.62 4.46 -12.30
C LYS A 19 -21.91 4.56 -11.47
N ALA A 20 -22.58 3.43 -11.24
CA ALA A 20 -23.78 3.36 -10.40
C ALA A 20 -23.47 3.30 -8.89
N HIS A 21 -22.20 3.45 -8.49
CA HIS A 21 -21.72 3.26 -7.11
C HIS A 21 -22.13 1.90 -6.50
N ARG A 22 -22.39 0.89 -7.34
CA ARG A 22 -22.76 -0.48 -6.94
C ARG A 22 -21.53 -1.37 -6.98
N LEU A 23 -20.63 -1.18 -6.02
CA LEU A 23 -19.46 -2.04 -5.86
C LEU A 23 -19.91 -3.45 -5.41
N LYS A 24 -19.82 -4.43 -6.33
CA LYS A 24 -20.07 -5.84 -6.01
C LYS A 24 -18.91 -6.37 -5.15
N ARG A 25 -19.15 -6.51 -3.86
CA ARG A 25 -18.15 -6.96 -2.87
C ARG A 25 -17.80 -8.42 -3.10
N ARG A 26 -16.51 -8.71 -3.34
CA ARG A 26 -16.01 -10.09 -3.35
C ARG A 26 -15.97 -10.64 -1.92
N THR A 27 -16.34 -11.89 -1.74
CA THR A 27 -16.17 -12.60 -0.48
C THR A 27 -14.74 -13.13 -0.45
N HIS A 28 -13.95 -12.73 0.55
CA HIS A 28 -12.59 -13.23 0.74
C HIS A 28 -12.59 -14.23 1.88
N HIS A 29 -11.93 -15.37 1.66
CA HIS A 29 -11.84 -16.46 2.61
C HIS A 29 -10.40 -16.55 3.12
N CYS A 30 -10.16 -16.14 4.37
CA CYS A 30 -8.89 -16.32 5.07
C CYS A 30 -9.06 -17.33 6.20
N LEU A 31 -8.29 -18.41 6.17
CA LEU A 31 -8.38 -19.51 7.15
C LEU A 31 -7.72 -19.17 8.50
N GLY A 32 -6.84 -18.17 8.54
CA GLY A 32 -6.13 -17.77 9.75
C GLY A 32 -5.00 -16.79 9.47
N PRO A 33 -4.27 -16.33 10.49
CA PRO A 33 -3.03 -15.58 10.30
C PRO A 33 -2.06 -16.37 9.42
N ASN A 34 -1.33 -15.68 8.54
CA ASN A 34 -0.43 -16.29 7.55
C ASN A 34 -1.12 -17.21 6.55
N ASP A 35 -2.44 -17.09 6.36
CA ASP A 35 -3.10 -17.76 5.25
C ASP A 35 -2.80 -17.02 3.93
N THR A 36 -3.02 -15.71 3.90
CA THR A 36 -2.82 -14.87 2.72
C THR A 36 -2.08 -13.59 3.10
N TRP A 37 -0.98 -13.29 2.42
CA TRP A 37 -0.29 -12.00 2.54
C TRP A 37 -0.51 -11.18 1.28
N HIS A 38 -0.88 -9.91 1.45
CA HIS A 38 -1.01 -8.95 0.36
C HIS A 38 0.20 -8.03 0.35
N ILE A 39 0.84 -7.91 -0.81
CA ILE A 39 2.02 -7.08 -1.03
C ILE A 39 1.66 -5.99 -2.03
N ASP A 40 2.12 -4.76 -1.76
CA ASP A 40 1.95 -3.65 -2.69
C ASP A 40 3.07 -2.60 -2.60
N GLY A 41 3.26 -1.88 -3.71
CA GLY A 41 4.20 -0.79 -3.86
C GLY A 41 3.50 0.56 -4.00
N TYR A 42 4.00 1.54 -3.26
CA TYR A 42 3.52 2.91 -3.25
C TYR A 42 4.55 3.85 -3.88
N ASP A 43 4.21 4.34 -5.07
CA ASP A 43 5.16 5.00 -5.96
C ASP A 43 5.08 6.55 -5.92
N LYS A 44 4.34 7.16 -4.99
CA LYS A 44 4.17 8.62 -5.02
C LYS A 44 5.44 9.42 -4.80
N LEU A 45 6.41 8.89 -4.06
CA LEU A 45 7.71 9.52 -3.84
C LEU A 45 8.82 8.88 -4.70
N LYS A 46 8.45 7.96 -5.61
CA LYS A 46 9.38 7.32 -6.55
C LYS A 46 10.17 8.32 -7.42
N PRO A 47 9.60 9.43 -7.91
CA PRO A 47 10.38 10.44 -8.66
C PRO A 47 11.55 11.03 -7.86
N PHE A 48 11.42 11.10 -6.54
CA PHE A 48 12.45 11.60 -5.63
C PHE A 48 13.30 10.48 -5.03
N GLY A 49 13.19 9.26 -5.56
CA GLY A 49 14.00 8.12 -5.14
C GLY A 49 13.50 7.40 -3.89
N PHE A 50 12.27 7.65 -3.43
CA PHE A 50 11.71 7.03 -2.21
C PHE A 50 10.45 6.19 -2.47
N PRO A 51 10.47 5.15 -3.32
CA PRO A 51 9.37 4.18 -3.38
C PRO A 51 9.16 3.49 -2.03
N ILE A 52 7.91 3.33 -1.61
CA ILE A 52 7.56 2.63 -0.37
C ILE A 52 6.97 1.27 -0.72
N HIS A 53 7.44 0.20 -0.11
CA HIS A 53 6.93 -1.15 -0.31
C HIS A 53 6.34 -1.69 0.99
N GLY A 54 5.16 -2.30 0.92
CA GLY A 54 4.44 -2.73 2.12
C GLY A 54 3.76 -4.08 1.95
N ALA A 55 3.48 -4.74 3.06
CA ALA A 55 2.61 -5.90 3.07
C ALA A 55 1.77 -6.02 4.32
N ILE A 56 0.62 -6.69 4.16
CA ILE A 56 -0.36 -6.92 5.22
C ILE A 56 -0.78 -8.39 5.27
N ASP A 57 -1.02 -8.89 6.47
CA ASP A 57 -1.67 -10.20 6.66
C ASP A 57 -3.18 -10.08 6.43
N GLY A 58 -3.73 -10.85 5.49
CA GLY A 58 -5.12 -10.77 5.08
C GLY A 58 -6.12 -11.14 6.18
N PHE A 59 -5.71 -11.90 7.21
CA PHE A 59 -6.57 -12.30 8.32
C PHE A 59 -6.53 -11.36 9.53
N SER A 60 -5.32 -11.09 10.02
CA SER A 60 -5.07 -10.29 11.23
C SER A 60 -4.95 -8.80 10.93
N TRP A 61 -4.71 -8.44 9.66
CA TRP A 61 -4.57 -7.08 9.16
C TRP A 61 -3.38 -6.31 9.69
N LYS A 62 -2.47 -7.03 10.33
CA LYS A 62 -1.20 -6.48 10.75
C LYS A 62 -0.39 -6.11 9.52
N ILE A 63 0.22 -4.94 9.57
CA ILE A 63 1.29 -4.55 8.66
C ILE A 63 2.48 -5.42 9.01
N LEU A 64 2.92 -6.21 8.03
CA LEU A 64 4.07 -7.09 8.12
C LEU A 64 5.36 -6.27 7.98
N TRP A 65 5.45 -5.49 6.89
CA TRP A 65 6.50 -4.52 6.63
C TRP A 65 5.92 -3.29 5.93
N LEU A 66 6.61 -2.16 6.06
CA LEU A 66 6.31 -0.92 5.36
C LEU A 66 7.62 -0.12 5.28
N GLU A 67 8.29 -0.20 4.14
CA GLU A 67 9.72 0.12 4.02
C GLU A 67 9.96 1.05 2.84
N VAL A 68 10.74 2.11 3.05
CA VAL A 68 11.28 2.98 2.02
C VAL A 68 12.41 2.23 1.33
N THR A 69 12.30 2.08 0.01
CA THR A 69 13.20 1.28 -0.83
C THR A 69 13.96 2.16 -1.80
N ARG A 70 15.13 1.71 -2.24
CA ARG A 70 15.86 2.34 -3.35
C ARG A 70 15.17 2.16 -4.69
N SER A 71 14.43 1.06 -4.85
CA SER A 71 13.73 0.73 -6.08
C SER A 71 12.61 -0.25 -5.81
N ASN A 72 11.41 0.07 -6.30
CA ASN A 72 10.28 -0.87 -6.34
C ASN A 72 10.33 -1.80 -7.56
N ASN A 73 11.27 -1.57 -8.49
CA ASN A 73 11.39 -2.37 -9.70
C ASN A 73 12.35 -3.55 -9.53
N SER A 74 13.13 -3.60 -8.43
CA SER A 74 14.00 -4.74 -8.12
C SER A 74 13.27 -5.74 -7.22
N PRO A 75 13.15 -7.01 -7.63
CA PRO A 75 12.55 -8.05 -6.79
C PRO A 75 13.37 -8.33 -5.52
N ASP A 76 14.66 -7.97 -5.48
CA ASP A 76 15.56 -8.25 -4.36
C ASP A 76 15.07 -7.60 -3.06
N ASN A 77 14.52 -6.38 -3.15
CA ASN A 77 13.98 -5.67 -1.99
C ASN A 77 12.76 -6.43 -1.43
N THR A 78 11.81 -6.77 -2.30
CA THR A 78 10.61 -7.55 -1.94
C THR A 78 10.99 -8.91 -1.33
N VAL A 79 11.95 -9.62 -1.92
CA VAL A 79 12.46 -10.90 -1.38
C VAL A 79 13.10 -10.72 -0.02
N THR A 80 13.89 -9.65 0.18
CA THR A 80 14.55 -9.35 1.45
C THR A 80 13.52 -9.12 2.56
N TYR A 81 12.50 -8.29 2.31
CA TYR A 81 11.43 -8.03 3.28
C TYR A 81 10.58 -9.27 3.56
N PHE A 82 10.32 -10.06 2.53
CA PHE A 82 9.60 -11.32 2.69
C PHE A 82 10.37 -12.26 3.63
N LEU A 83 11.65 -12.50 3.36
CA LEU A 83 12.48 -13.42 4.13
C LEU A 83 12.72 -12.94 5.57
N SER A 84 12.94 -11.63 5.77
CA SER A 84 13.08 -11.06 7.10
C SER A 84 11.81 -11.26 7.92
N THR A 85 10.66 -11.00 7.32
CA THR A 85 9.34 -11.16 7.96
C THR A 85 9.04 -12.62 8.30
N VAL A 86 9.33 -13.55 7.39
CA VAL A 86 9.16 -15.00 7.65
C VAL A 86 10.01 -15.44 8.84
N LYS A 87 11.26 -14.96 8.93
CA LYS A 87 12.18 -15.26 10.03
C LYS A 87 11.68 -14.68 11.35
N GLU A 88 11.17 -13.44 11.35
CA GLU A 88 10.63 -12.77 12.54
C GLU A 88 9.37 -13.46 13.06
N LEU A 89 8.40 -13.71 12.18
CA LEU A 89 7.11 -14.31 12.54
C LEU A 89 7.20 -15.82 12.80
N LYS A 90 8.32 -16.46 12.42
CA LYS A 90 8.49 -17.92 12.41
C LYS A 90 7.33 -18.62 11.68
N GLY A 91 6.89 -18.02 10.58
CA GLY A 91 5.72 -18.45 9.83
C GLY A 91 5.78 -17.94 8.39
N CYS A 92 5.19 -18.71 7.47
CA CYS A 92 5.17 -18.44 6.03
C CYS A 92 3.71 -18.34 5.56
N PRO A 93 3.38 -17.43 4.63
CA PRO A 93 2.05 -17.39 4.06
C PRO A 93 1.74 -18.66 3.28
N ARG A 94 0.48 -19.11 3.33
CA ARG A 94 0.00 -20.13 2.39
C ARG A 94 -0.18 -19.56 0.98
N GLN A 95 -0.58 -18.29 0.88
CA GLN A 95 -0.81 -17.58 -0.38
C GLN A 95 -0.19 -16.19 -0.34
N LEU A 96 0.46 -15.82 -1.44
CA LEU A 96 1.00 -14.49 -1.66
C LEU A 96 0.22 -13.82 -2.77
N ILE A 97 -0.35 -12.65 -2.49
CA ILE A 97 -1.11 -11.85 -3.47
C ILE A 97 -0.36 -10.55 -3.69
N THR A 98 -0.04 -10.28 -4.95
CA THR A 98 0.52 -9.02 -5.42
C THR A 98 -0.48 -8.39 -6.39
N ASP A 99 -0.94 -7.18 -6.13
CA ASP A 99 -1.81 -6.48 -7.08
C ASP A 99 -0.98 -5.83 -8.19
N LEU A 100 -1.47 -5.89 -9.43
CA LEU A 100 -0.94 -5.13 -10.56
C LEU A 100 -1.53 -3.71 -10.50
N GLY A 101 -0.87 -2.85 -9.72
CA GLY A 101 -0.97 -1.39 -9.71
C GLY A 101 -2.36 -0.80 -9.94
N THR A 102 -3.13 -0.60 -8.87
CA THR A 102 -4.14 0.47 -8.82
C THR A 102 -4.23 0.97 -7.38
N GLU A 103 -4.26 2.30 -7.24
CA GLU A 103 -4.10 3.10 -6.03
C GLU A 103 -4.62 2.46 -4.73
N SER A 104 -3.70 1.89 -3.96
CA SER A 104 -3.98 1.29 -2.66
C SER A 104 -4.02 2.33 -1.55
N GLY A 105 -5.10 2.25 -0.76
CA GLY A 105 -5.44 3.21 0.28
C GLY A 105 -4.58 3.13 1.53
N LEU A 106 -3.62 4.04 1.59
CA LEU A 106 -2.95 4.47 2.81
C LEU A 106 -3.17 5.98 2.98
N ALA A 107 -4.42 6.36 3.23
CA ALA A 107 -4.87 7.73 3.55
C ALA A 107 -3.85 8.57 4.36
N ALA A 108 -3.28 8.00 5.43
CA ALA A 108 -2.28 8.66 6.25
C ALA A 108 -0.94 8.88 5.52
N LEU A 109 -0.45 7.87 4.79
CA LEU A 109 0.72 8.05 3.91
C LEU A 109 0.42 9.02 2.78
N MET A 110 -0.82 9.06 2.25
CA MET A 110 -1.20 10.00 1.20
C MET A 110 -1.05 11.44 1.68
N HIS A 111 -1.48 11.76 2.89
CA HIS A 111 -1.32 13.09 3.47
C HIS A 111 0.16 13.46 3.65
N GLY A 112 0.96 12.60 4.30
CA GLY A 112 2.39 12.85 4.50
C GLY A 112 3.19 12.91 3.19
N SER A 113 2.95 11.98 2.27
CA SER A 113 3.66 11.94 0.98
C SER A 113 3.29 13.10 0.05
N THR A 114 2.11 13.71 0.18
CA THR A 114 1.78 14.90 -0.61
C THR A 114 2.63 16.08 -0.16
N TRP A 115 2.84 16.23 1.16
CA TRP A 115 3.73 17.26 1.69
C TRP A 115 5.18 17.04 1.24
N TRP A 116 5.71 15.82 1.40
CA TRP A 116 7.07 15.49 0.95
C TRP A 116 7.27 15.69 -0.55
N ARG A 117 6.27 15.31 -1.36
CA ARG A 117 6.28 15.55 -2.80
C ARG A 117 6.41 17.04 -3.11
N ASN A 118 5.57 17.88 -2.51
CA ASN A 118 5.60 19.32 -2.76
C ASN A 118 6.93 19.92 -2.30
N PHE A 119 7.41 19.52 -1.13
CA PHE A 119 8.71 19.96 -0.60
C PHE A 119 9.87 19.68 -1.56
N PHE A 120 9.97 18.45 -2.10
CA PHE A 120 11.03 18.13 -3.06
C PHE A 120 10.84 18.83 -4.41
N GLN A 121 9.61 19.05 -4.84
CA GLN A 121 9.33 19.85 -6.05
C GLN A 121 9.79 21.29 -5.88
N ASP A 122 9.55 21.90 -4.72
CA ASP A 122 10.00 23.26 -4.43
C ASP A 122 11.54 23.34 -4.46
N LEU A 123 12.24 22.34 -3.90
CA LEU A 123 13.71 22.27 -3.96
C LEU A 123 14.25 22.10 -5.39
N GLU A 124 13.56 21.36 -6.26
CA GLU A 124 13.92 21.29 -7.68
C GLU A 124 13.71 22.63 -8.39
N LEU A 125 12.59 23.31 -8.10
CA LEU A 125 12.27 24.62 -8.69
C LEU A 125 13.28 25.69 -8.29
N GLU A 126 13.78 25.65 -7.05
CA GLU A 126 14.84 26.54 -6.57
C GLU A 126 16.24 26.17 -7.10
N GLY A 127 16.39 25.06 -7.81
CA GLY A 127 17.69 24.59 -8.33
C GLY A 127 18.62 24.04 -7.24
N VAL A 128 18.06 23.64 -6.10
CA VAL A 128 18.78 23.01 -4.97
C VAL A 128 18.89 21.50 -5.18
N LEU A 129 17.83 20.88 -5.72
CA LEU A 129 17.77 19.46 -6.04
C LEU A 129 17.84 19.24 -7.56
N TYR A 130 18.65 18.27 -7.98
CA TYR A 130 18.74 17.84 -9.38
C TYR A 130 18.41 16.36 -9.49
N SER A 131 17.15 16.01 -9.78
CA SER A 131 16.71 14.61 -9.89
C SER A 131 17.37 13.81 -11.01
N SER A 132 17.98 14.49 -11.99
CA SER A 132 18.79 13.86 -13.03
C SER A 132 20.22 13.51 -12.58
N SER A 133 20.67 14.03 -11.44
CA SER A 133 22.03 13.83 -10.92
C SER A 133 22.05 12.72 -9.89
N GLU A 134 22.81 11.66 -10.16
CA GLU A 134 23.01 10.55 -9.23
C GLU A 134 23.54 11.02 -7.87
N LEU A 135 24.54 11.91 -7.86
CA LEU A 135 25.10 12.46 -6.63
C LEU A 135 24.05 13.23 -5.81
N SER A 136 23.19 14.01 -6.49
CA SER A 136 22.14 14.78 -5.82
C SER A 136 21.10 13.85 -5.18
N MET A 137 20.72 12.80 -5.90
CA MET A 137 19.80 11.78 -5.41
C MET A 137 20.40 10.93 -4.28
N GLU A 138 21.69 10.64 -4.31
CA GLU A 138 22.40 9.99 -3.20
C GLU A 138 22.44 10.87 -1.95
N CYS A 139 22.74 12.16 -2.09
CA CYS A 139 22.68 13.10 -0.96
C CYS A 139 21.27 13.18 -0.40
N LEU A 140 20.27 13.29 -1.27
CA LEU A 140 18.87 13.32 -0.88
C LEU A 140 18.49 12.05 -0.10
N TRP A 141 18.88 10.88 -0.60
CA TRP A 141 18.61 9.61 0.07
C TRP A 141 19.26 9.55 1.45
N ASN A 142 20.55 9.87 1.55
CA ASN A 142 21.28 9.82 2.82
C ASN A 142 20.70 10.77 3.87
N CYS A 143 20.20 11.93 3.45
CA CYS A 143 19.60 12.92 4.36
C CYS A 143 18.17 12.56 4.77
N PHE A 144 17.35 12.12 3.82
CA PHE A 144 15.89 12.05 4.02
C PHE A 144 15.33 10.65 4.15
N ALA A 145 16.01 9.59 3.69
CA ALA A 145 15.47 8.23 3.82
C ALA A 145 15.13 7.84 5.27
N PRO A 146 15.98 8.11 6.29
CA PRO A 146 15.64 7.82 7.68
C PRO A 146 14.46 8.64 8.20
N VAL A 147 14.34 9.90 7.75
CA VAL A 147 13.26 10.81 8.16
C VAL A 147 11.94 10.38 7.54
N ILE A 148 11.95 10.01 6.25
CA ILE A 148 10.78 9.53 5.54
C ILE A 148 10.34 8.16 6.06
N GLN A 149 11.26 7.28 6.46
CA GLN A 149 10.96 5.96 7.03
C GLN A 149 10.23 6.05 8.39
N ASN A 150 10.44 7.12 9.16
CA ASN A 150 9.81 7.31 10.45
C ASN A 150 8.27 7.35 10.37
N ASP A 151 7.71 7.92 9.29
CA ASP A 151 6.26 8.00 9.10
C ASP A 151 5.62 6.59 8.88
N PRO A 152 6.11 5.76 7.94
CA PRO A 152 5.80 4.34 7.85
C PRO A 152 5.90 3.58 9.17
N ASP A 153 6.97 3.79 9.94
CA ASP A 153 7.20 3.07 11.19
C ASP A 153 6.12 3.40 12.23
N ILE A 154 5.81 4.69 12.41
CA ILE A 154 4.74 5.14 13.30
C ILE A 154 3.39 4.57 12.85
N ILE A 155 3.11 4.58 11.55
CA ILE A 155 1.86 4.04 10.99
C ILE A 155 1.76 2.53 11.23
N LYS A 156 2.86 1.79 11.02
CA LYS A 156 2.96 0.36 11.27
C LYS A 156 2.70 0.06 12.75
N GLU A 157 3.38 0.75 13.66
CA GLU A 157 3.24 0.55 15.10
C GLU A 157 1.83 0.91 15.58
N HIS A 158 1.32 2.07 15.19
CA HIS A 158 -0.02 2.50 15.53
C HIS A 158 -1.05 1.49 15.03
N ARG A 159 -1.00 1.08 13.77
CA ARG A 159 -1.95 0.11 13.23
C ARG A 159 -1.85 -1.26 13.91
N ASN A 160 -0.64 -1.73 14.17
CA ASN A 160 -0.42 -3.06 14.76
C ASN A 160 -0.75 -3.13 16.26
N SER A 161 -0.68 -2.00 16.97
CA SER A 161 -1.13 -1.88 18.36
C SER A 161 -2.65 -1.71 18.48
N HIS A 162 -3.33 -1.29 17.42
CA HIS A 162 -4.77 -1.08 17.42
C HIS A 162 -5.56 -2.39 17.39
N ARG A 163 -6.47 -2.54 18.37
CA ARG A 163 -7.36 -3.70 18.43
C ARG A 163 -8.48 -3.59 17.39
N ILE A 164 -8.43 -4.45 16.38
CA ILE A 164 -9.47 -4.54 15.36
C ILE A 164 -10.74 -5.16 15.95
N ARG A 165 -11.85 -4.42 15.90
CA ARG A 165 -13.15 -4.87 16.41
C ARG A 165 -13.70 -6.00 15.52
N LYS A 166 -14.34 -6.99 16.15
CA LYS A 166 -15.07 -8.04 15.43
C LYS A 166 -16.22 -7.41 14.63
N SER A 167 -16.41 -7.81 13.38
CA SER A 167 -17.58 -7.42 12.59
C SER A 167 -18.87 -7.89 13.29
N ARG A 168 -19.89 -7.04 13.33
CA ARG A 168 -21.23 -7.38 13.89
C ARG A 168 -22.04 -8.31 12.99
N HIS A 169 -21.63 -8.47 11.73
CA HIS A 169 -22.27 -9.39 10.80
C HIS A 169 -21.78 -10.81 11.09
N LYS A 170 -22.71 -11.74 11.34
CA LYS A 170 -22.41 -13.17 11.56
C LYS A 170 -21.80 -13.77 10.30
N THR A 171 -20.49 -13.67 10.17
CA THR A 171 -19.71 -14.50 9.27
C THR A 171 -19.34 -15.77 10.04
N VAL A 172 -19.77 -16.91 9.51
CA VAL A 172 -19.57 -18.31 9.95
C VAL A 172 -18.10 -18.57 10.38
N PRO A 173 -17.78 -19.64 11.16
CA PRO A 173 -16.43 -19.88 11.69
C PRO A 173 -15.38 -19.90 10.57
N GLY A 174 -14.32 -19.09 10.72
CA GLY A 174 -13.43 -18.70 9.63
C GLY A 174 -13.79 -17.27 9.19
N ARG A 175 -13.04 -16.30 9.70
CA ARG A 175 -13.36 -14.87 9.61
C ARG A 175 -13.46 -14.45 8.13
N LEU A 176 -14.69 -14.37 7.59
CA LEU A 176 -14.93 -13.76 6.28
C LEU A 176 -14.67 -12.27 6.43
N ILE A 177 -13.48 -11.85 6.03
CA ILE A 177 -13.19 -10.44 5.90
C ILE A 177 -13.68 -10.11 4.51
N HIS A 178 -14.87 -9.52 4.40
CA HIS A 178 -15.33 -9.02 3.12
C HIS A 178 -14.21 -8.17 2.52
N TYR A 179 -13.97 -8.28 1.20
CA TYR A 179 -13.14 -7.30 0.51
C TYR A 179 -13.67 -5.88 0.73
N SER A 180 -14.91 -5.70 1.23
CA SER A 180 -15.36 -4.40 1.70
C SER A 180 -14.56 -3.90 2.88
N THR A 181 -14.00 -4.66 3.80
CA THR A 181 -13.13 -4.04 4.81
C THR A 181 -11.80 -3.65 4.15
N CYS A 182 -11.26 -4.51 3.26
CA CYS A 182 -10.04 -4.26 2.50
C CYS A 182 -10.18 -3.00 1.60
N LEU A 183 -11.31 -2.84 0.90
CA LEU A 183 -11.69 -1.70 0.05
C LEU A 183 -12.40 -0.57 0.81
N SER A 184 -13.00 -0.79 1.98
CA SER A 184 -13.56 0.28 2.82
C SER A 184 -12.42 1.09 3.39
N PHE A 185 -11.30 0.48 3.78
CA PHE A 185 -10.13 1.26 4.14
C PHE A 185 -9.45 1.90 2.91
N MET A 186 -9.60 1.29 1.72
CA MET A 186 -9.14 1.92 0.46
C MET A 186 -10.08 2.98 -0.14
N GLY A 187 -11.33 3.06 0.29
CA GLY A 187 -12.34 3.99 -0.24
C GLY A 187 -13.04 4.87 0.79
N LEU A 188 -12.74 4.78 2.09
CA LEU A 188 -13.35 5.63 3.13
C LEU A 188 -12.82 7.08 3.16
N LEU A 189 -11.98 7.48 2.20
CA LEU A 189 -11.69 8.89 1.94
C LEU A 189 -12.37 9.47 0.69
N GLU A 190 -13.18 8.70 -0.04
CA GLU A 190 -13.97 9.25 -1.16
C GLU A 190 -15.47 9.38 -0.87
N THR A 191 -15.94 9.01 0.33
CA THR A 191 -17.35 9.17 0.72
C THR A 191 -17.61 10.22 1.80
N PHE A 192 -16.64 11.07 2.11
CA PHE A 192 -16.91 12.33 2.80
C PHE A 192 -16.55 13.47 1.85
N CYS A 193 -17.63 14.05 1.31
CA CYS A 193 -17.70 15.48 1.05
C CYS A 193 -17.22 16.27 2.28
#